data_AF-A0A1G6IH15-F1
#
_entry.id   AF-A0A1G6IH15-F1
#
_cell.length_a   1.000
_cell.length_b   1.000
_cell.length_c   1.000
_cell.angle_alpha   90.00
_cell.angle_beta   90.00
_cell.angle_gamma   90.00
#
_symmetry.space_group_name_H-M   'P 1'
#
loop_
_entity.id
_entity.type
_entity.pdbx_description
1 polymer ?
#
loop_
_entity_poly.entity_id
_entity_poly.type
_entity_poly.pdbx_seq_one_letter_code
_entity_poly.pdbx_strand_id
1 'polypeptide(L)' 'MPEIEVYTGRYEREHGHPPAGRRFWHFSLVSETGALLYEVKLNEQMIYPAALERARATAEQRKAARIIVEP' A
#
# COMPACT_ATOMS: atom_id res chain seq x y z
N MET A 1 -6.01 2.91 -18.03
CA MET A 1 -6.28 2.26 -16.74
C MET A 1 -6.38 3.36 -15.70
N PRO A 2 -7.35 3.34 -14.77
CA PRO A 2 -7.40 4.33 -13.70
C PRO A 2 -6.08 4.27 -12.93
N GLU A 3 -5.44 5.42 -12.74
CA GLU A 3 -4.19 5.50 -12.00
C GLU A 3 -4.48 5.20 -10.52
N ILE A 4 -3.90 4.12 -10.00
CA ILE A 4 -4.08 3.74 -8.59
C ILE A 4 -3.31 4.73 -7.73
N GLU A 5 -4.02 5.45 -6.87
CA GLU A 5 -3.44 6.41 -5.95
C GLU A 5 -2.69 5.70 -4.81
N VAL A 6 -1.50 6.19 -4.45
CA VAL A 6 -0.72 5.64 -3.33
C VAL A 6 -0.63 6.68 -2.22
N TYR A 7 -1.14 6.34 -1.04
CA TYR A 7 -1.18 7.21 0.12
C TYR A 7 -0.17 6.77 1.18
N THR A 8 0.88 7.56 1.36
CA THR A 8 1.94 7.38 2.37
C THR A 8 1.74 8.31 3.58
N GLY A 9 0.77 9.22 3.56
CA GLY A 9 0.65 10.28 4.56
C GLY A 9 0.44 9.80 6.00
N ARG A 10 -0.19 8.63 6.20
CA ARG A 10 -0.29 8.02 7.53
C ARG A 10 1.08 7.50 8.00
N TYR A 11 1.76 6.73 7.14
CA TYR A 11 3.10 6.21 7.41
C TYR A 11 4.09 7.33 7.76
N GLU A 12 4.11 8.40 6.95
CA GLU A 12 5.02 9.53 7.16
C GLU A 12 4.74 10.29 8.46
N ARG A 13 3.47 10.42 8.87
CA ARG A 13 3.13 11.03 10.17
C ARG A 13 3.63 10.20 11.35
N GLU A 14 3.57 8.88 11.25
CA GLU A 14 3.95 7.98 12.35
C GLU A 14 5.47 7.77 12.43
N HIS A 15 6.17 7.71 11.29
CA HIS A 15 7.61 7.42 11.22
C HIS A 15 8.49 8.64 10.92
N GLY A 16 7.90 9.80 10.59
CA GLY A 16 8.60 11.06 10.34
C GLY A 16 9.36 11.12 9.00
N HIS A 17 9.30 10.05 8.19
CA HIS A 17 9.96 9.97 6.90
C HIS A 17 9.17 9.08 5.92
N PRO A 18 9.39 9.21 4.60
CA PRO A 18 8.81 8.31 3.61
C PRO A 18 9.16 6.85 3.87
N PRO A 19 8.33 5.90 3.42
CA PRO A 19 8.57 4.47 3.60
C PRO A 19 9.91 4.01 3.02
N ALA A 20 10.83 3.65 3.91
CA ALA A 20 12.18 3.19 3.59
C ALA A 20 12.69 2.20 4.66
N GLY A 21 13.58 1.28 4.28
CA GLY A 21 14.31 0.40 5.21
C GLY A 21 13.49 -0.66 5.96
N ARG A 22 12.18 -0.75 5.73
CA ARG A 22 11.31 -1.73 6.38
C ARG A 22 11.44 -3.10 5.73
N ARG A 23 11.46 -4.13 6.59
CA ARG A 23 11.53 -5.55 6.17
C ARG A 23 10.17 -6.07 5.74
N PHE A 24 9.12 -5.72 6.47
CA PHE A 24 7.76 -6.20 6.22
C PHE A 24 6.85 -5.02 5.92
N TRP A 25 5.89 -5.25 5.03
CA TRP A 25 5.01 -4.20 4.53
C TRP A 25 3.56 -4.59 4.67
N HIS A 26 2.74 -3.63 5.09
CA HIS A 26 1.31 -3.77 5.14
C HIS A 26 0.66 -2.65 4.32
N PHE A 27 -0.26 -3.03 3.45
CA PHE A 27 -1.03 -2.09 2.64
C PHE A 27 -2.53 -2.35 2.76
N SER A 28 -3.31 -1.28 2.87
CA SER A 28 -4.76 -1.32 2.78
C SER A 28 -5.18 -0.92 1.37
N LEU A 29 -5.98 -1.76 0.71
CA LEU A 29 -6.56 -1.49 -0.60
C LEU A 29 -7.97 -0.97 -0.41
N VAL A 30 -8.26 0.22 -0.91
CA VAL A 30 -9.56 0.86 -0.74
C VAL A 30 -10.25 1.13 -2.07
N SER A 31 -11.58 1.04 -2.06
CA SER A 31 -12.42 1.40 -3.20
C SER A 31 -12.41 2.91 -3.44
N GLU A 32 -13.00 3.33 -4.56
CA GLU A 32 -13.23 4.74 -4.88
C GLU A 32 -14.09 5.45 -3.83
N THR A 33 -15.02 4.72 -3.20
CA THR A 33 -15.86 5.22 -2.10
C THR A 33 -15.14 5.25 -0.75
N GLY A 34 -13.88 4.81 -0.69
CA GLY A 34 -13.09 4.75 0.55
C GLY A 34 -13.35 3.52 1.42
N ALA A 35 -14.12 2.53 0.95
CA ALA A 35 -14.32 1.28 1.66
C ALA A 35 -13.07 0.40 1.58
N LEU A 36 -12.67 -0.21 2.69
CA LEU A 36 -11.60 -1.21 2.70
C LEU A 36 -12.04 -2.44 1.91
N LEU A 37 -11.30 -2.77 0.85
CA LEU A 37 -11.54 -3.94 0.02
C LEU A 37 -10.69 -5.12 0.46
N TYR A 38 -9.42 -4.87 0.77
CA TYR A 38 -8.46 -5.92 1.04
C TYR A 38 -7.22 -5.40 1.78
N GLU A 39 -6.55 -6.28 2.52
CA GLU A 39 -5.27 -6.00 3.17
C GLU A 39 -4.16 -6.86 2.56
N VAL A 40 -3.06 -6.22 2.14
CA VAL A 40 -1.87 -6.89 1.61
C VAL A 40 -0.79 -6.89 2.68
N LYS A 41 -0.60 -8.03 3.33
CA LYS A 41 0.42 -8.25 4.36
C LYS A 41 1.59 -9.02 3.76
N LEU A 42 2.70 -8.33 3.50
CA LEU A 42 3.92 -8.90 2.97
C LEU A 42 4.88 -9.20 4.12
N ASN A 43 4.78 -10.42 4.64
CA ASN A 43 5.63 -10.95 5.71
C ASN A 43 6.98 -11.50 5.19
N GLU A 44 7.42 -11.03 4.04
CA GLU A 44 8.72 -11.36 3.44
C GLU A 44 9.61 -10.11 3.45
N GLN A 45 10.91 -10.29 3.66
CA GLN A 45 11.86 -9.18 3.62
C GLN A 45 11.97 -8.60 2.21
N MET A 46 11.48 -7.37 2.03
CA MET A 46 11.57 -6.68 0.74
C MET A 46 11.65 -5.17 0.89
N ILE A 47 12.27 -4.53 -0.10
CA ILE A 47 12.31 -3.07 -0.19
C ILE A 47 10.95 -2.50 -0.60
N TYR A 48 10.68 -1.25 -0.22
CA TYR A 48 9.40 -0.58 -0.47
C TYR A 48 8.93 -0.64 -1.94
N PRO A 49 9.77 -0.39 -2.96
CA PRO A 49 9.31 -0.48 -4.36
C PRO A 49 8.79 -1.87 -4.74
N ALA A 50 9.49 -2.93 -4.32
CA ALA A 50 9.05 -4.30 -4.59
C ALA A 50 7.75 -4.66 -3.86
N ALA A 51 7.59 -4.16 -2.64
CA ALA A 51 6.37 -4.30 -1.86
C ALA A 51 5.19 -3.58 -2.51
N LEU A 52 5.43 -2.36 -3.00
CA LEU A 52 4.42 -1.55 -3.67
C LEU A 52 3.98 -2.17 -4.98
N GLU A 53 4.88 -2.74 -5.77
CA GLU A 53 4.52 -3.47 -7.00
C GLU A 53 3.57 -4.65 -6.72
N ARG A 54 3.83 -5.43 -5.65
CA ARG A 54 2.90 -6.51 -5.24
C ARG A 54 1.54 -5.96 -4.80
N ALA A 55 1.54 -4.84 -4.08
CA ALA A 55 0.31 -4.17 -3.67
C ALA A 55 -0.46 -3.64 -4.89
N ARG A 56 0.21 -3.09 -5.90
CA ARG A 56 -0.39 -2.63 -7.18
C ARG A 56 -1.01 -3.78 -7.95
N ALA A 57 -0.30 -4.89 -8.13
CA ALA A 57 -0.86 -6.07 -8.79
C ALA A 57 -2.13 -6.59 -8.09
N THR A 58 -2.13 -6.57 -6.75
CA THR A 58 -3.32 -6.95 -5.97
C THR A 58 -4.44 -5.91 -6.08
N ALA A 59 -4.10 -4.63 -6.09
CA ALA A 59 -5.05 -3.52 -6.28
C ALA A 59 -5.76 -3.61 -7.63
N GLU A 60 -5.03 -3.89 -8.71
CA GLU A 60 -5.61 -4.11 -10.04
C GLU A 60 -6.58 -5.29 -10.06
N GLN A 61 -6.18 -6.44 -9.48
CA GLN A 61 -7.04 -7.62 -9.38
C GLN A 61 -8.32 -7.35 -8.56
N ARG A 62 -8.21 -6.55 -7.50
CA ARG A 62 -9.33 -6.20 -6.61
C ARG A 62 -10.11 -4.97 -7.08
N LYS A 63 -9.71 -4.33 -8.19
CA LYS A 63 -10.27 -3.06 -8.68
C LYS A 63 -10.28 -1.97 -7.61
N ALA A 64 -9.22 -1.94 -6.79
CA ALA A 64 -9.03 -0.90 -5.80
C ALA A 64 -8.66 0.42 -6.49
N ALA A 65 -9.12 1.53 -5.93
CA ALA A 65 -8.81 2.87 -6.42
C ALA A 65 -7.57 3.46 -5.75
N ARG A 66 -7.29 3.05 -4.50
CA ARG A 66 -6.18 3.58 -3.71
C ARG A 66 -5.52 2.51 -2.85
N ILE A 67 -4.22 2.68 -2.65
CA ILE A 67 -3.37 1.90 -1.76
C ILE A 67 -2.95 2.82 -0.60
N ILE A 68 -3.15 2.39 0.63
CA ILE A 68 -2.68 3.09 1.84
C ILE A 68 -1.53 2.28 2.43
N VAL A 69 -0.41 2.93 2.69
CA VAL A 69 0.74 2.30 3.37
C VAL A 69 0.47 2.34 4.88
N GLU A 70 0.38 1.15 5.49
CA GLU A 70 0.15 1.02 6.92
C GLU A 70 1.49 1.00 7.70
N PRO A 71 1.49 1.52 8.94
CA PRO A 71 2.68 1.75 9.76
C PRO A 71 3.26 0.50 10.42
#